data_AF-A0A7Z8Y8W7-F1
#
_entry.id   AF-A0A7Z8Y8W7-F1
#
_cell.length_a   1.000
_cell.length_b   1.000
_cell.length_c   1.000
_cell.angle_alpha   90.00
_cell.angle_beta   90.00
_cell.angle_gamma   90.00
#
_symmetry.space_group_name_H-M   'P 1'
#
loop_
_entity.id
_entity.type
_entity.pdbx_description
1 polymer ?
#
loop_
_entity_poly.entity_id
_entity_poly.type
_entity_poly.pdbx_seq_one_letter_code
_entity_poly.pdbx_strand_id
1 'polypeptide(L)'
;MADTNRNNSVVPDAVPTPPEAEVSGSDAQAEAISEAAPAREHWRIRSFSLRGSRLGKRQAGVFAAHPELILPMDPGPVLTTVDPARAPNIAEHFGREAPLVVEIGPGSGEQGIAYAVRNPQVNVLMVEAWDPGAERCIAAAVRAGVKNVRILRADAAQALPVLFGLKSAGENDPARALACGAEIDPAHPGARNGRAAEIWTFFPDPWRKKKHHKRRLVAPVFAATAAGILEDGGVWRLATDWDNYAWQMRDVVEASPYFTNPHAGQNPDPQDPQPSRGGFAPRWEGRVLTRFEQRGKEAGRTVHDLAVLRQPRAGKAGTKAAVAPAARPAPDSETQTASAESMPVAEAES
;
A
#
# COMPACT_ATOMS: atom_id res chain seq x y z
N MET A 1 -73.18 20.70 -16.46
CA MET A 1 -72.11 21.59 -16.91
C MET A 1 -71.09 20.73 -17.63
N ALA A 2 -70.89 21.08 -18.91
CA ALA A 2 -69.84 20.73 -19.87
C ALA A 2 -68.55 20.08 -19.29
N ASP A 3 -67.82 19.20 -19.96
CA ASP A 3 -67.90 18.67 -21.32
C ASP A 3 -66.86 17.52 -21.46
N THR A 4 -67.20 16.53 -22.30
CA THR A 4 -66.38 15.77 -23.29
C THR A 4 -64.88 15.43 -23.05
N ASN A 5 -64.28 14.35 -23.56
CA ASN A 5 -64.68 13.09 -24.22
C ASN A 5 -63.38 12.29 -24.55
N ARG A 6 -63.40 10.98 -24.28
CA ARG A 6 -62.86 9.78 -24.99
C ARG A 6 -61.56 9.78 -25.83
N ASN A 7 -60.78 8.70 -25.61
CA ASN A 7 -60.26 7.63 -26.51
C ASN A 7 -60.00 7.96 -28.00
N ASN A 8 -59.04 7.38 -28.73
CA ASN A 8 -58.42 6.06 -28.65
C ASN A 8 -57.11 6.03 -29.49
N SER A 9 -56.27 5.04 -29.23
CA SER A 9 -55.13 4.56 -30.04
C SER A 9 -55.48 4.13 -31.47
N VAL A 10 -54.55 4.28 -32.43
CA VAL A 10 -54.08 3.29 -33.45
C VAL A 10 -52.93 3.91 -34.31
N VAL A 11 -51.88 3.13 -34.55
CA VAL A 11 -50.83 3.23 -35.62
C VAL A 11 -50.90 1.91 -36.42
N PRO A 12 -50.28 1.71 -37.62
CA PRO A 12 -49.33 2.55 -38.40
C PRO A 12 -49.60 2.56 -39.94
N ASP A 13 -48.84 3.35 -40.74
CA ASP A 13 -48.18 2.84 -41.97
C ASP A 13 -47.26 3.85 -42.70
N ALA A 14 -46.19 3.28 -43.25
CA ALA A 14 -45.31 3.61 -44.38
C ALA A 14 -44.98 5.07 -44.80
N VAL A 15 -43.68 5.38 -44.87
CA VAL A 15 -43.09 6.53 -45.57
C VAL A 15 -42.10 6.02 -46.63
N PRO A 16 -42.11 6.54 -47.88
CA PRO A 16 -41.39 5.94 -49.01
C PRO A 16 -39.91 6.34 -49.11
N THR A 17 -39.14 5.44 -49.73
CA THR A 17 -37.71 5.50 -50.10
C THR A 17 -37.44 6.39 -51.32
N PRO A 18 -36.29 7.10 -51.37
CA PRO A 18 -35.76 7.71 -52.61
C PRO A 18 -34.79 6.76 -53.35
N PRO A 19 -34.53 6.98 -54.66
CA PRO A 19 -34.10 5.94 -55.59
C PRO A 19 -32.59 5.66 -55.63
N GLU A 20 -32.30 4.44 -56.07
CA GLU A 20 -30.98 3.84 -56.31
C GLU A 20 -30.29 4.44 -57.54
N ALA A 21 -28.96 4.63 -57.44
CA ALA A 21 -28.07 4.81 -58.58
C ALA A 21 -27.13 3.60 -58.65
N GLU A 22 -27.34 2.75 -59.65
CA GLU A 22 -26.44 1.66 -60.01
C GLU A 22 -25.21 2.21 -60.75
N VAL A 23 -24.00 1.84 -60.29
CA VAL A 23 -22.80 1.83 -61.11
C VAL A 23 -22.12 0.47 -60.88
N SER A 24 -22.14 -0.32 -61.95
CA SER A 24 -21.46 -1.61 -62.12
C SER A 24 -19.94 -1.47 -62.17
N GLY A 25 -19.20 -2.43 -61.59
CA GLY A 25 -17.79 -2.65 -62.00
C GLY A 25 -16.88 -3.36 -60.99
N SER A 26 -16.75 -4.68 -61.20
CA SER A 26 -15.56 -5.54 -61.00
C SER A 26 -14.85 -5.63 -59.63
N ASP A 27 -14.91 -6.85 -59.07
CA ASP A 27 -13.88 -7.45 -58.22
C ASP A 27 -12.49 -7.38 -58.89
N ALA A 28 -11.53 -6.72 -58.23
CA ALA A 28 -10.16 -7.18 -58.01
C ALA A 28 -9.30 -6.03 -57.47
N GLN A 29 -8.50 -6.36 -56.44
CA GLN A 29 -7.42 -5.56 -55.83
C GLN A 29 -7.84 -4.62 -54.69
N ALA A 30 -7.87 -5.17 -53.48
CA ALA A 30 -7.56 -4.45 -52.25
C ALA A 30 -6.88 -5.42 -51.25
N GLU A 31 -5.65 -5.83 -51.57
CA GLU A 31 -4.70 -6.26 -50.54
C GLU A 31 -4.09 -5.02 -49.86
N ALA A 32 -3.87 -5.13 -48.55
CA ALA A 32 -3.22 -4.17 -47.64
C ALA A 32 -4.10 -2.94 -47.28
N ILE A 33 -4.35 -2.58 -46.01
CA ILE A 33 -3.63 -2.78 -44.75
C ILE A 33 -4.71 -2.91 -43.65
N SER A 34 -4.85 -4.10 -43.05
CA SER A 34 -5.58 -4.24 -41.79
C SER A 34 -4.62 -3.76 -40.69
N GLU A 35 -4.78 -2.51 -40.26
CA GLU A 35 -4.18 -2.04 -39.02
C GLU A 35 -4.78 -2.87 -37.89
N ALA A 36 -4.02 -3.88 -37.45
CA ALA A 36 -4.40 -4.69 -36.31
C ALA A 36 -4.61 -3.75 -35.12
N ALA A 37 -5.85 -3.70 -34.61
CA ALA A 37 -6.14 -3.01 -33.37
C ALA A 37 -5.11 -3.42 -32.32
N PRO A 38 -4.46 -2.47 -31.62
CA PRO A 38 -3.36 -2.80 -30.72
C PRO A 38 -3.86 -3.84 -29.72
N ALA A 39 -3.11 -4.94 -29.61
CA ALA A 39 -3.38 -5.98 -28.63
C ALA A 39 -3.61 -5.30 -27.28
N ARG A 40 -4.76 -5.57 -26.65
CA ARG A 40 -5.05 -5.02 -25.33
C ARG A 40 -3.97 -5.53 -24.39
N GLU A 41 -2.96 -4.72 -24.11
CA GLU A 41 -1.94 -5.06 -23.13
C GLU A 41 -2.65 -5.30 -21.80
N HIS A 42 -2.63 -6.57 -21.37
CA HIS A 42 -3.24 -7.02 -20.15
C HIS A 42 -2.40 -6.54 -18.96
N TRP A 43 -2.46 -5.26 -18.65
CA TRP A 43 -1.92 -4.74 -17.41
C TRP A 43 -2.81 -5.20 -16.25
N ARG A 44 -2.32 -6.13 -15.42
CA ARG A 44 -2.95 -6.55 -14.15
C ARG A 44 -1.81 -6.82 -13.17
N ILE A 45 -1.87 -6.44 -11.90
CA ILE A 45 -2.98 -6.41 -10.94
C ILE A 45 -3.05 -5.02 -10.29
N ARG A 46 -4.22 -4.37 -10.37
CA ARG A 46 -4.51 -3.17 -9.57
C ARG A 46 -4.77 -3.60 -8.13
N SER A 47 -3.86 -3.29 -7.21
CA SER A 47 -4.12 -3.43 -5.77
C SER A 47 -5.14 -2.37 -5.32
N PHE A 48 -5.12 -1.21 -5.99
CA PHE A 48 -6.04 -0.10 -5.79
C PHE A 48 -6.77 0.30 -7.08
N SER A 49 -8.07 0.58 -6.99
CA SER A 49 -8.84 1.16 -8.10
C SER A 49 -9.17 2.61 -7.78
N LEU A 50 -8.50 3.57 -8.45
CA LEU A 50 -8.90 4.97 -8.41
C LEU A 50 -10.36 5.07 -8.88
N ARG A 51 -11.29 5.37 -7.97
CA ARG A 51 -12.54 6.03 -8.39
C ARG A 51 -12.15 7.47 -8.62
N GLY A 52 -12.28 7.93 -9.87
CA GLY A 52 -11.96 9.30 -10.23
C GLY A 52 -12.63 10.28 -9.29
N SER A 53 -11.86 10.88 -8.40
CA SER A 53 -12.25 12.12 -7.74
C SER A 53 -11.58 13.22 -8.55
N ARG A 54 -12.38 14.03 -9.24
CA ARG A 54 -11.94 15.38 -9.60
C ARG A 54 -11.41 16.00 -8.30
N LEU A 55 -10.11 16.24 -8.21
CA LEU A 55 -9.51 16.95 -7.08
C LEU A 55 -10.34 18.22 -6.86
N GLY A 56 -10.86 18.43 -5.65
CA GLY A 56 -11.45 19.72 -5.31
C GLY A 56 -10.38 20.80 -5.44
N LYS A 57 -10.74 22.03 -5.84
CA LYS A 57 -9.76 23.15 -6.01
C LYS A 57 -8.83 23.38 -4.79
N ARG A 58 -9.23 22.96 -3.59
CA ARG A 58 -8.45 23.05 -2.34
C ARG A 58 -7.34 22.00 -2.19
N GLN A 59 -7.43 20.90 -2.95
CA GLN A 59 -6.59 19.70 -2.82
C GLN A 59 -5.28 19.82 -3.62
N ALA A 60 -5.33 20.40 -4.82
CA ALA A 60 -4.16 20.60 -5.68
C ALA A 60 -3.09 21.53 -5.08
N GLY A 61 -3.47 22.44 -4.17
CA GLY A 61 -2.54 23.40 -3.57
C GLY A 61 -1.56 22.79 -2.55
N VAL A 62 -1.91 21.68 -1.89
CA VAL A 62 -1.08 21.10 -0.83
C VAL A 62 0.20 20.48 -1.39
N PHE A 63 0.09 19.77 -2.52
CA PHE A 63 1.25 19.18 -3.20
C PHE A 63 2.19 20.26 -3.74
N ALA A 64 1.64 21.30 -4.35
CA ALA A 64 2.41 22.41 -4.89
C ALA A 64 3.09 23.26 -3.80
N ALA A 65 2.48 23.34 -2.61
CA ALA A 65 3.04 24.06 -1.46
C ALA A 65 4.16 23.29 -0.74
N HIS A 66 4.19 21.96 -0.87
CA HIS A 66 5.14 21.09 -0.17
C HIS A 66 5.82 20.07 -1.09
N PRO A 67 6.46 20.51 -2.20
CA PRO A 67 7.14 19.60 -3.13
C PRO A 67 8.29 18.84 -2.45
N GLU A 68 8.91 19.40 -1.40
CA GLU A 68 9.97 18.77 -0.62
C GLU A 68 9.55 17.49 0.11
N LEU A 69 8.24 17.32 0.34
CA LEU A 69 7.68 16.12 0.97
C LEU A 69 7.32 15.04 -0.05
N ILE A 70 7.40 15.32 -1.35
CA ILE A 70 7.06 14.37 -2.40
C ILE A 70 8.32 13.69 -2.94
N LEU A 71 8.29 12.37 -3.00
CA LEU A 71 9.24 11.61 -3.82
C LEU A 71 8.66 11.52 -5.23
N PRO A 72 9.23 12.22 -6.23
CA PRO A 72 8.70 12.25 -7.58
C PRO A 72 8.89 10.88 -8.24
N MET A 73 7.86 10.44 -8.94
CA MET A 73 7.90 9.22 -9.74
C MET A 73 7.24 9.53 -11.07
N ASP A 74 7.94 9.24 -12.16
CA ASP A 74 7.43 9.51 -13.49
C ASP A 74 6.24 8.59 -13.79
N PRO A 75 5.12 9.13 -14.30
CA PRO A 75 3.96 8.33 -14.63
C PRO A 75 4.26 7.46 -15.86
N GLY A 76 3.71 6.24 -15.85
CA GLY A 76 3.71 5.37 -17.00
C GLY A 76 2.55 5.70 -17.97
N PRO A 77 2.30 4.85 -18.99
CA PRO A 77 1.33 5.13 -20.04
C PRO A 77 -0.13 5.15 -19.56
N VAL A 78 -0.43 4.65 -18.35
CA VAL A 78 -1.78 4.62 -17.77
C VAL A 78 -1.76 5.37 -16.44
N LEU A 79 -2.87 6.02 -16.08
CA LEU A 79 -3.01 6.90 -14.89
C LEU A 79 -2.53 6.31 -13.55
N THR A 80 -2.44 4.99 -13.41
CA THR A 80 -1.99 4.32 -12.18
C THR A 80 -0.62 3.67 -12.29
N THR A 81 0.03 3.72 -13.45
CA THR A 81 1.32 3.09 -13.69
C THR A 81 2.45 4.09 -13.54
N VAL A 82 3.66 3.58 -13.32
CA VAL A 82 4.90 4.35 -13.24
C VAL A 82 5.79 3.99 -14.42
N ASP A 83 6.69 4.89 -14.82
CA ASP A 83 7.70 4.61 -15.84
C ASP A 83 8.69 3.55 -15.29
N PRO A 84 8.74 2.34 -15.87
CA PRO A 84 9.59 1.27 -15.36
C PRO A 84 11.08 1.50 -15.61
N ALA A 85 11.47 2.48 -16.43
CA ALA A 85 12.88 2.75 -16.73
C ALA A 85 13.47 3.86 -15.84
N ARG A 86 12.65 4.52 -15.01
CA ARG A 86 13.05 5.68 -14.21
C ARG A 86 12.73 5.46 -12.75
N ALA A 87 13.71 5.72 -11.88
CA ALA A 87 13.53 5.68 -10.44
C ALA A 87 14.24 6.87 -9.80
N PRO A 88 13.59 7.61 -8.90
CA PRO A 88 14.25 8.66 -8.13
C PRO A 88 15.28 8.07 -7.16
N ASN A 89 16.33 8.82 -6.85
CA ASN A 89 17.25 8.48 -5.77
C ASN A 89 16.65 8.91 -4.42
N ILE A 90 16.39 7.94 -3.54
CA ILE A 90 15.79 8.15 -2.22
C ILE A 90 16.69 9.02 -1.35
N ALA A 91 17.99 8.70 -1.26
CA ALA A 91 18.92 9.40 -0.38
C ALA A 91 19.07 10.88 -0.75
N GLU A 92 19.10 11.19 -2.06
CA GLU A 92 19.12 12.56 -2.56
C GLU A 92 17.87 13.34 -2.13
N HIS A 93 16.69 12.73 -2.22
CA HIS A 93 15.44 13.39 -1.84
C HIS A 93 15.29 13.59 -0.33
N PHE A 94 15.85 12.69 0.48
CA PHE A 94 15.96 12.88 1.93
C PHE A 94 17.11 13.83 2.30
N GLY A 95 18.05 14.10 1.39
CA GLY A 95 19.28 14.84 1.65
C GLY A 95 20.27 14.09 2.56
N ARG A 96 20.08 12.78 2.76
CA ARG A 96 20.91 11.93 3.61
C ARG A 96 20.68 10.44 3.34
N GLU A 97 21.68 9.64 3.70
CA GLU A 97 21.53 8.20 3.90
C GLU A 97 21.23 7.91 5.38
N ALA A 98 20.20 7.11 5.63
CA ALA A 98 19.77 6.69 6.96
C ALA A 98 18.93 5.40 6.83
N PRO A 99 18.73 4.64 7.92
CA PRO A 99 17.79 3.52 7.91
C PRO A 99 16.45 3.95 7.34
N LEU A 100 15.88 3.12 6.46
CA LEU A 100 14.65 3.43 5.74
C LEU A 100 13.52 2.54 6.24
N VAL A 101 12.40 3.15 6.58
CA VAL A 101 11.12 2.49 6.82
C VAL A 101 10.17 2.82 5.68
N VAL A 102 9.51 1.81 5.12
CA VAL A 102 8.48 1.99 4.08
C VAL A 102 7.11 1.65 4.66
N GLU A 103 6.19 2.61 4.68
CA GLU A 103 4.79 2.38 5.05
C GLU A 103 3.91 2.36 3.79
N ILE A 104 3.20 1.26 3.55
CA ILE A 104 2.31 1.10 2.40
C ILE A 104 0.86 1.33 2.84
N GLY A 105 0.19 2.26 2.17
CA GLY A 105 -1.19 2.63 2.49
C GLY A 105 -1.32 3.32 3.86
N PRO A 106 -0.58 4.41 4.12
CA PRO A 106 -0.57 5.10 5.41
C PRO A 106 -1.92 5.75 5.77
N GLY A 107 -2.84 5.92 4.81
CA GLY A 107 -4.15 6.53 5.03
C GLY A 107 -4.04 8.00 5.44
N SER A 108 -4.21 8.29 6.73
CA SER A 108 -4.03 9.63 7.30
C SER A 108 -2.59 9.94 7.73
N GLY A 109 -1.69 8.95 7.69
CA GLY A 109 -0.28 9.08 8.11
C GLY A 109 -0.05 8.98 9.62
N GLU A 110 -1.09 8.68 10.42
CA GLU A 110 -1.00 8.68 11.89
C GLU A 110 0.17 7.82 12.42
N GLN A 111 0.37 6.63 11.86
CA GLN A 111 1.45 5.74 12.27
C GLN A 111 2.83 6.29 11.90
N GLY A 112 3.13 6.44 10.61
CA GLY A 112 4.47 6.84 10.21
C GLY A 112 4.86 8.25 10.62
N ILE A 113 3.92 9.19 10.78
CA ILE A 113 4.23 10.53 11.33
C ILE A 113 4.57 10.41 12.82
N ALA A 114 3.81 9.68 13.61
CA ALA A 114 4.13 9.49 15.03
C ALA A 114 5.48 8.79 15.22
N TYR A 115 5.80 7.82 14.36
CA TYR A 115 7.11 7.19 14.36
C TYR A 115 8.23 8.14 13.93
N ALA A 116 8.03 8.93 12.88
CA ALA A 116 9.01 9.89 12.38
C ALA A 116 9.39 10.93 13.44
N VAL A 117 8.43 11.42 14.22
CA VAL A 117 8.67 12.34 15.35
C VAL A 117 9.60 11.71 16.39
N ARG A 118 9.40 10.42 16.70
CA ARG A 118 10.17 9.69 17.73
C ARG A 118 11.52 9.19 17.24
N ASN A 119 11.73 9.16 15.93
CA ASN A 119 12.92 8.60 15.30
C ASN A 119 13.48 9.54 14.22
N PRO A 120 13.95 10.75 14.58
CA PRO A 120 14.46 11.74 13.62
C PRO A 120 15.66 11.23 12.81
N GLN A 121 16.37 10.23 13.29
CA GLN A 121 17.50 9.56 12.63
C GLN A 121 17.08 8.59 11.52
N VAL A 122 15.81 8.22 11.41
CA VAL A 122 15.28 7.26 10.42
C VAL A 122 14.55 8.00 9.31
N ASN A 123 14.69 7.54 8.06
CA ASN A 123 13.88 8.01 6.93
C ASN A 123 12.58 7.20 6.85
N VAL A 124 11.44 7.87 6.70
CA VAL A 124 10.12 7.23 6.54
C VAL A 124 9.57 7.56 5.14
N LEU A 125 9.44 6.54 4.30
CA LEU A 125 8.79 6.63 3.00
C LEU A 125 7.36 6.10 3.09
N MET A 126 6.39 6.97 2.83
CA MET A 126 4.97 6.62 2.77
C MET A 126 4.54 6.43 1.33
N VAL A 127 3.99 5.26 0.98
CA VAL A 127 3.52 4.96 -0.37
C VAL A 127 1.99 4.91 -0.38
N GLU A 128 1.37 5.88 -1.05
CA GLU A 128 -0.08 6.08 -1.04
C GLU A 128 -0.60 6.27 -2.46
N ALA A 129 -1.51 5.41 -2.90
CA ALA A 129 -2.09 5.47 -4.24
C ALA A 129 -3.29 6.42 -4.34
N TRP A 130 -3.84 6.87 -3.19
CA TRP A 130 -5.00 7.74 -3.13
C TRP A 130 -4.60 9.17 -2.75
N ASP A 131 -4.68 10.09 -3.72
CA ASP A 131 -4.28 11.50 -3.54
C ASP A 131 -4.84 12.18 -2.27
N PRO A 132 -6.15 12.08 -1.93
CA PRO A 132 -6.65 12.64 -0.68
C PRO A 132 -6.01 12.04 0.58
N GLY A 133 -5.54 10.78 0.55
CA GLY A 133 -4.75 10.18 1.62
C GLY A 133 -3.34 10.78 1.68
N ALA A 134 -2.69 10.90 0.53
CA ALA A 134 -1.37 11.54 0.42
C ALA A 134 -1.39 12.99 0.93
N GLU A 135 -2.42 13.77 0.60
CA GLU A 135 -2.61 15.14 1.12
C GLU A 135 -2.75 15.18 2.64
N ARG A 136 -3.47 14.21 3.22
CA ARG A 136 -3.60 14.11 4.69
C ARG A 136 -2.25 13.80 5.33
N CYS A 137 -1.45 12.92 4.70
CA CYS A 137 -0.11 12.61 5.14
C CYS A 137 0.80 13.85 5.09
N ILE A 138 0.78 14.62 4.00
CA ILE A 138 1.51 15.89 3.89
C ILE A 138 1.08 16.86 4.99
N ALA A 139 -0.23 17.09 5.13
CA ALA A 139 -0.74 17.99 6.14
C ALA A 139 -0.35 17.55 7.56
N ALA A 140 -0.30 16.24 7.83
CA ALA A 140 0.16 15.70 9.10
C ALA A 140 1.68 15.90 9.30
N ALA A 141 2.49 15.66 8.27
CA ALA A 141 3.93 15.89 8.31
C ALA A 141 4.26 17.36 8.58
N VAL A 142 3.61 18.29 7.87
CA VAL A 142 3.77 19.74 8.04
C VAL A 142 3.38 20.17 9.46
N ARG A 143 2.22 19.72 9.95
CA ARG A 143 1.79 20.04 11.33
C ARG A 143 2.76 19.51 12.39
N ALA A 144 3.35 18.33 12.16
CA ALA A 144 4.30 17.72 13.08
C ALA A 144 5.73 18.29 12.95
N GLY A 145 6.02 19.09 11.90
CA GLY A 145 7.34 19.64 11.63
C GLY A 145 8.41 18.59 11.30
N VAL A 146 8.01 17.39 10.86
CA VAL A 146 8.95 16.31 10.56
C VAL A 146 9.63 16.53 9.21
N LYS A 147 10.95 16.34 9.16
CA LYS A 147 11.77 16.51 7.94
C LYS A 147 12.19 15.18 7.31
N ASN A 148 12.04 14.10 8.07
CA ASN A 148 12.45 12.74 7.73
C ASN A 148 11.31 11.89 7.15
N VAL A 149 10.33 12.53 6.50
CA VAL A 149 9.22 11.85 5.81
C VAL A 149 9.21 12.25 4.34
N ARG A 150 8.99 11.27 3.45
CA ARG A 150 8.64 11.51 2.04
C ARG A 150 7.40 10.70 1.68
N ILE A 151 6.58 11.24 0.78
CA ILE A 151 5.36 10.61 0.28
C ILE A 151 5.55 10.30 -1.21
N LEU A 152 5.39 9.03 -1.57
CA LEU A 152 5.32 8.55 -2.93
C LEU A 152 3.86 8.29 -3.32
N ARG A 153 3.40 8.99 -4.35
CA ARG A 153 2.03 8.89 -4.86
C ARG A 153 1.91 7.84 -5.96
N ALA A 154 1.78 6.57 -5.59
CA ALA A 154 1.69 5.49 -6.57
C ALA A 154 1.10 4.19 -5.98
N ASP A 155 0.69 3.26 -6.85
CA ASP A 155 0.39 1.88 -6.46
C ASP A 155 1.70 1.20 -6.02
N ALA A 156 1.77 0.78 -4.76
CA ALA A 156 2.95 0.17 -4.18
C ALA A 156 3.40 -1.11 -4.92
N ALA A 157 2.47 -1.90 -5.46
CA ALA A 157 2.79 -3.11 -6.20
C ALA A 157 3.51 -2.83 -7.53
N GLN A 158 3.32 -1.64 -8.10
CA GLN A 158 4.00 -1.22 -9.33
C GLN A 158 5.24 -0.36 -9.06
N ALA A 159 5.13 0.56 -8.11
CA ALA A 159 6.17 1.55 -7.86
C ALA A 159 7.37 0.97 -7.11
N LEU A 160 7.16 0.05 -6.17
CA LEU A 160 8.26 -0.45 -5.35
C LEU A 160 9.26 -1.31 -6.14
N PRO A 161 8.84 -2.22 -7.05
CA PRO A 161 9.79 -2.91 -7.92
C PRO A 161 10.69 -1.94 -8.70
N VAL A 162 10.12 -0.88 -9.26
CA VAL A 162 10.87 0.15 -10.01
C VAL A 162 11.79 0.95 -9.09
N LEU A 163 11.25 1.44 -7.97
CA LEU A 163 11.98 2.27 -7.02
C LEU A 163 13.25 1.59 -6.49
N PHE A 164 13.20 0.28 -6.25
CA PHE A 164 14.34 -0.50 -5.76
C PHE A 164 15.08 -1.28 -6.85
N GLY A 165 14.71 -1.08 -8.12
CA GLY A 165 15.33 -1.74 -9.27
C GLY A 165 15.28 -3.26 -9.22
N LEU A 166 14.14 -3.83 -8.84
CA LEU A 166 13.92 -5.27 -8.90
C LEU A 166 13.87 -5.75 -10.34
N LYS A 167 14.27 -7.00 -10.60
CA LYS A 167 14.09 -7.65 -11.92
C LYS A 167 12.62 -7.72 -12.37
N SER A 168 11.69 -7.60 -11.43
CA SER A 168 10.24 -7.54 -11.70
C SER A 168 9.73 -6.13 -12.04
N ALA A 169 10.60 -5.11 -12.08
CA ALA A 169 10.23 -3.76 -12.48
C ALA A 169 9.61 -3.75 -13.88
N GLY A 170 8.37 -3.26 -13.99
CA GLY A 170 7.63 -3.21 -15.25
C GLY A 170 7.01 -4.52 -15.71
N GLU A 171 7.22 -5.65 -15.01
CA GLU A 171 6.58 -6.92 -15.37
C GLU A 171 5.11 -6.94 -14.92
N ASN A 172 4.22 -7.20 -15.87
CA ASN A 172 2.78 -7.20 -15.66
C ASN A 172 2.19 -8.61 -15.62
N ASP A 173 2.94 -9.63 -16.03
CA ASP A 173 2.55 -11.02 -15.89
C ASP A 173 2.91 -11.56 -14.49
N PRO A 174 1.93 -11.99 -13.67
CA PRO A 174 2.20 -12.44 -12.31
C PRO A 174 3.13 -13.65 -12.21
N ALA A 175 3.12 -14.54 -13.22
CA ALA A 175 3.97 -15.72 -13.21
C ALA A 175 5.43 -15.33 -13.49
N ARG A 176 5.67 -14.46 -14.45
CA ARG A 176 6.99 -13.89 -14.73
C ARG A 176 7.50 -13.02 -13.58
N ALA A 177 6.66 -12.15 -13.03
CA ALA A 177 7.02 -11.34 -11.86
C ALA A 177 7.40 -12.21 -10.64
N LEU A 178 6.68 -13.31 -10.41
CA LEU A 178 7.03 -14.26 -9.37
C LEU A 178 8.34 -15.00 -9.67
N ALA A 179 8.59 -15.37 -10.93
CA ALA A 179 9.81 -16.04 -11.36
C ALA A 179 11.05 -15.15 -11.21
N CYS A 180 10.92 -13.82 -11.34
CA CYS A 180 12.00 -12.87 -11.03
C CYS A 180 12.43 -12.91 -9.55
N GLY A 181 11.55 -13.36 -8.65
CA GLY A 181 11.84 -13.45 -7.22
C GLY A 181 12.14 -12.09 -6.58
N ALA A 182 13.06 -12.10 -5.61
CA ALA A 182 13.46 -10.93 -4.83
C ALA A 182 14.74 -10.24 -5.36
N GLU A 183 15.12 -10.53 -6.60
CA GLU A 183 16.39 -10.10 -7.19
C GLU A 183 16.35 -8.65 -7.67
N ILE A 184 17.49 -7.96 -7.51
CA ILE A 184 17.73 -6.63 -8.09
C ILE A 184 18.38 -6.80 -9.46
N ASP A 185 17.94 -6.00 -10.43
CA ASP A 185 18.67 -5.77 -11.66
C ASP A 185 19.72 -4.66 -11.43
N PRO A 186 21.03 -4.96 -11.37
CA PRO A 186 22.06 -3.97 -11.11
C PRO A 186 22.16 -2.88 -12.19
N ALA A 187 21.62 -3.11 -13.39
CA ALA A 187 21.57 -2.11 -14.45
C ALA A 187 20.44 -1.08 -14.25
N HIS A 188 19.41 -1.42 -13.47
CA HIS A 188 18.26 -0.57 -13.26
C HIS A 188 18.63 0.65 -12.40
N PRO A 189 18.20 1.90 -12.75
CA PRO A 189 18.55 3.10 -11.97
C PRO A 189 18.20 3.00 -10.48
N GLY A 190 17.05 2.40 -10.17
CA GLY A 190 16.57 2.16 -8.79
C GLY A 190 17.44 1.20 -7.96
N ALA A 191 18.33 0.42 -8.57
CA ALA A 191 19.23 -0.50 -7.85
C ALA A 191 20.23 0.23 -6.93
N ARG A 192 20.41 1.54 -7.11
CA ARG A 192 21.24 2.41 -6.26
C ARG A 192 20.57 2.75 -4.93
N ASN A 193 19.24 2.60 -4.83
CA ASN A 193 18.52 2.90 -3.60
C ASN A 193 18.82 1.86 -2.52
N GLY A 194 19.15 2.34 -1.32
CA GLY A 194 19.35 1.50 -0.15
C GLY A 194 18.08 0.73 0.21
N ARG A 195 18.26 -0.53 0.64
CA ARG A 195 17.16 -1.40 1.09
C ARG A 195 16.52 -0.88 2.37
N ALA A 196 15.25 -1.19 2.58
CA ALA A 196 14.52 -0.81 3.78
C ALA A 196 14.86 -1.72 4.98
N ALA A 197 14.95 -1.14 6.17
CA ALA A 197 15.06 -1.88 7.43
C ALA A 197 13.69 -2.48 7.81
N GLU A 198 12.61 -1.74 7.59
CA GLU A 198 11.25 -2.24 7.81
C GLU A 198 10.28 -1.85 6.68
N ILE A 199 9.30 -2.73 6.46
CA ILE A 199 8.11 -2.45 5.67
C ILE A 199 6.90 -2.61 6.57
N TRP A 200 5.97 -1.67 6.51
CA TRP A 200 4.69 -1.74 7.21
C TRP A 200 3.54 -1.80 6.23
N THR A 201 2.61 -2.71 6.49
CA THR A 201 1.38 -2.87 5.71
C THR A 201 0.23 -3.08 6.69
N PHE A 202 -0.27 -1.99 7.24
CA PHE A 202 -1.33 -2.00 8.25
C PHE A 202 -2.69 -1.75 7.61
N PHE A 203 -3.62 -2.66 7.84
CA PHE A 203 -5.00 -2.62 7.38
C PHE A 203 -5.17 -2.39 5.86
N PRO A 204 -4.44 -3.11 4.98
CA PRO A 204 -4.66 -3.03 3.54
C PRO A 204 -6.08 -3.49 3.19
N ASP A 205 -6.63 -3.03 2.06
CA ASP A 205 -8.01 -3.38 1.65
C ASP A 205 -8.21 -4.92 1.67
N PRO A 206 -9.13 -5.43 2.50
CA PRO A 206 -9.31 -6.86 2.68
C PRO A 206 -10.02 -7.54 1.52
N TRP A 207 -10.66 -6.77 0.63
CA TRP A 207 -11.40 -7.26 -0.52
C TRP A 207 -12.34 -8.43 -0.15
N ARG A 208 -13.22 -8.22 0.84
CA ARG A 208 -14.03 -9.24 1.54
C ARG A 208 -14.78 -10.27 0.67
N LYS A 209 -15.08 -9.94 -0.59
CA LYS A 209 -15.80 -10.84 -1.50
C LYS A 209 -14.80 -11.76 -2.20
N LYS A 210 -15.04 -13.09 -2.18
CA LYS A 210 -14.18 -14.13 -2.81
C LYS A 210 -13.69 -13.75 -4.22
N LYS A 211 -14.58 -13.24 -5.08
CA LYS A 211 -14.24 -12.81 -6.45
C LYS A 211 -13.20 -11.68 -6.55
N HIS A 212 -12.92 -10.97 -5.46
CA HIS A 212 -11.96 -9.87 -5.38
C HIS A 212 -10.66 -10.25 -4.66
N HIS A 213 -10.51 -11.47 -4.12
CA HIS A 213 -9.31 -11.84 -3.35
C HIS A 213 -8.02 -11.69 -4.15
N LYS A 214 -8.07 -11.84 -5.48
CA LYS A 214 -6.94 -11.58 -6.39
C LYS A 214 -6.43 -10.12 -6.41
N ARG A 215 -7.13 -9.19 -5.76
CA ARG A 215 -6.75 -7.78 -5.61
C ARG A 215 -6.06 -7.49 -4.28
N ARG A 216 -6.04 -8.46 -3.37
CA ARG A 216 -5.32 -8.35 -2.10
C ARG A 216 -3.84 -8.11 -2.40
N LEU A 217 -3.28 -7.10 -1.75
CA LEU A 217 -1.87 -6.74 -1.88
C LEU A 217 -0.96 -7.89 -1.44
N VAL A 218 -1.27 -8.52 -0.30
CA VAL A 218 -0.44 -9.61 0.25
C VAL A 218 -0.75 -10.91 -0.50
N ALA A 219 0.11 -11.17 -1.48
CA ALA A 219 0.10 -12.32 -2.38
C ALA A 219 1.55 -12.74 -2.70
N PRO A 220 1.80 -13.93 -3.27
CA PRO A 220 3.16 -14.43 -3.49
C PRO A 220 4.08 -13.46 -4.25
N VAL A 221 3.58 -12.81 -5.30
CA VAL A 221 4.34 -11.80 -6.07
C VAL A 221 4.79 -10.66 -5.17
N PHE A 222 3.88 -10.10 -4.37
CA PHE A 222 4.21 -8.97 -3.51
C PHE A 222 5.11 -9.38 -2.33
N ALA A 223 5.04 -10.63 -1.85
CA ALA A 223 6.00 -11.14 -0.89
C ALA A 223 7.41 -11.17 -1.47
N ALA A 224 7.59 -11.56 -2.74
CA ALA A 224 8.87 -11.47 -3.43
C ALA A 224 9.34 -10.01 -3.55
N THR A 225 8.44 -9.09 -3.91
CA THR A 225 8.71 -7.64 -3.93
C THR A 225 9.16 -7.12 -2.57
N ALA A 226 8.41 -7.39 -1.49
CA ALA A 226 8.76 -6.97 -0.12
C ALA A 226 10.13 -7.53 0.29
N ALA A 227 10.43 -8.79 -0.04
CA ALA A 227 11.73 -9.39 0.21
C ALA A 227 12.87 -8.75 -0.61
N GLY A 228 12.56 -8.29 -1.82
CA GLY A 228 13.45 -7.52 -2.69
C GLY A 228 13.66 -6.09 -2.24
N ILE A 229 12.89 -5.58 -1.28
CA ILE A 229 13.04 -4.22 -0.74
C ILE A 229 13.75 -4.26 0.62
N LEU A 230 13.48 -5.26 1.43
CA LEU A 230 14.07 -5.40 2.77
C LEU A 230 15.55 -5.76 2.73
N GLU A 231 16.31 -5.22 3.67
CA GLU A 231 17.66 -5.70 4.00
C GLU A 231 17.62 -7.09 4.64
N ASP A 232 18.76 -7.78 4.68
CA ASP A 232 18.85 -9.08 5.38
C ASP A 232 18.53 -8.88 6.87
N GLY A 233 17.61 -9.67 7.43
CA GLY A 233 17.12 -9.50 8.80
C GLY A 233 16.07 -8.39 8.98
N GLY A 234 15.78 -7.60 7.95
CA GLY A 234 14.74 -6.58 7.99
C GLY A 234 13.34 -7.15 8.24
N VAL A 235 12.42 -6.32 8.75
CA VAL A 235 11.11 -6.77 9.23
C VAL A 235 9.98 -6.33 8.29
N TRP A 236 9.12 -7.25 7.88
CA TRP A 236 7.81 -6.90 7.32
C TRP A 236 6.74 -7.04 8.41
N ARG A 237 6.15 -5.91 8.81
CA ARG A 237 5.04 -5.85 9.76
C ARG A 237 3.73 -5.71 9.02
N LEU A 238 2.77 -6.58 9.34
CA LEU A 238 1.42 -6.54 8.78
C LEU A 238 0.39 -6.52 9.90
N ALA A 239 -0.75 -5.89 9.64
CA ALA A 239 -1.91 -5.98 10.52
C ALA A 239 -3.19 -5.93 9.70
N THR A 240 -4.24 -6.62 10.14
CA THR A 240 -5.57 -6.56 9.52
C THR A 240 -6.65 -6.88 10.54
N ASP A 241 -7.84 -6.29 10.38
CA ASP A 241 -9.04 -6.53 11.21
C ASP A 241 -10.02 -7.50 10.52
N TRP A 242 -9.50 -8.36 9.65
CA TRP A 242 -10.28 -9.27 8.82
C TRP A 242 -9.63 -10.65 8.79
N ASP A 243 -10.20 -11.59 9.55
CA ASP A 243 -9.62 -12.89 9.86
C ASP A 243 -9.22 -13.67 8.61
N ASN A 244 -10.11 -13.75 7.62
CA ASN A 244 -9.81 -14.45 6.37
C ASN A 244 -8.61 -13.86 5.60
N TYR A 245 -8.38 -12.55 5.72
CA TYR A 245 -7.19 -11.94 5.12
C TYR A 245 -5.96 -12.16 6.01
N ALA A 246 -6.11 -12.13 7.34
CA ALA A 246 -5.03 -12.46 8.28
C ALA A 246 -4.45 -13.85 8.01
N TRP A 247 -5.32 -14.86 7.87
CA TRP A 247 -4.88 -16.23 7.55
C TRP A 247 -4.18 -16.30 6.20
N GLN A 248 -4.70 -15.62 5.15
CA GLN A 248 -4.01 -15.54 3.86
C GLN A 248 -2.65 -14.85 3.97
N MET A 249 -2.54 -13.75 4.73
CA MET A 249 -1.27 -13.06 4.92
C MET A 249 -0.24 -14.00 5.55
N ARG A 250 -0.60 -14.69 6.64
CA ARG A 250 0.24 -15.70 7.28
C ARG A 250 0.68 -16.77 6.28
N ASP A 251 -0.27 -17.34 5.54
CA ASP A 251 0.00 -18.43 4.60
C ASP A 251 0.96 -17.99 3.48
N VAL A 252 0.79 -16.78 2.97
CA VAL A 252 1.67 -16.21 1.94
C VAL A 252 3.08 -15.98 2.46
N VAL A 253 3.24 -15.42 3.67
CA VAL A 253 4.58 -15.13 4.22
C VAL A 253 5.29 -16.41 4.67
N GLU A 254 4.58 -17.40 5.20
CA GLU A 254 5.14 -18.70 5.62
C GLU A 254 5.48 -19.60 4.43
N ALA A 255 4.73 -19.51 3.32
CA ALA A 255 5.06 -20.23 2.10
C ALA A 255 6.20 -19.57 1.30
N SER A 256 6.57 -18.33 1.62
CA SER A 256 7.63 -17.61 0.92
C SER A 256 9.01 -18.13 1.34
N PRO A 257 9.92 -18.45 0.40
CA PRO A 257 11.28 -18.87 0.75
C PRO A 257 12.13 -17.71 1.30
N TYR A 258 11.63 -16.47 1.24
CA TYR A 258 12.39 -15.28 1.59
C TYR A 258 12.23 -14.84 3.04
N PHE A 259 11.26 -15.39 3.75
CA PHE A 259 10.88 -14.94 5.09
C PHE A 259 10.95 -16.06 6.12
N THR A 260 11.14 -15.67 7.37
CA THR A 260 10.94 -16.53 8.54
C THR A 260 9.87 -15.88 9.41
N ASN A 261 8.87 -16.66 9.82
CA ASN A 261 7.88 -16.23 10.81
C ASN A 261 8.35 -16.65 12.22
N PRO A 262 8.90 -15.74 13.04
CA PRO A 262 9.31 -16.06 14.41
C PRO A 262 8.15 -16.41 15.35
N HIS A 263 6.90 -16.16 14.90
CA HIS A 263 5.69 -16.44 15.67
C HIS A 263 4.91 -17.65 15.14
N ALA A 264 5.51 -18.49 14.29
CA ALA A 264 4.92 -19.74 13.82
C ALA A 264 4.39 -20.57 15.03
N GLY A 265 3.13 -21.04 14.95
CA GLY A 265 2.49 -21.78 16.05
C GLY A 265 1.92 -20.92 17.19
N GLN A 266 2.26 -19.63 17.28
CA GLN A 266 1.81 -18.76 18.37
C GLN A 266 0.48 -18.08 18.05
N ASN A 267 -0.26 -17.70 19.10
CA ASN A 267 -1.54 -16.97 19.00
C ASN A 267 -2.55 -17.66 18.04
N PRO A 268 -2.95 -18.91 18.33
CA PRO A 268 -3.98 -19.61 17.56
C PRO A 268 -5.29 -18.83 17.52
N ASP A 269 -6.00 -18.93 16.41
CA ASP A 269 -7.30 -18.30 16.18
C ASP A 269 -8.37 -19.39 16.04
N PRO A 270 -9.33 -19.50 16.98
CA PRO A 270 -10.40 -20.48 16.91
C PRO A 270 -11.26 -20.42 15.64
N GLN A 271 -11.27 -19.28 14.95
CA GLN A 271 -12.03 -19.08 13.72
C GLN A 271 -11.26 -19.51 12.46
N ASP A 272 -9.95 -19.76 12.57
CA ASP A 272 -9.12 -20.24 11.47
C ASP A 272 -9.57 -21.64 11.02
N PRO A 273 -9.63 -21.93 9.70
CA PRO A 273 -9.80 -23.29 9.18
C PRO A 273 -8.85 -24.34 9.81
N GLN A 274 -7.71 -23.92 10.34
CA GLN A 274 -6.80 -24.72 11.16
C GLN A 274 -6.61 -24.05 12.54
N PRO A 275 -7.53 -24.27 13.50
CA PRO A 275 -7.59 -23.48 14.74
C PRO A 275 -6.32 -23.50 15.59
N SER A 276 -5.57 -24.61 15.60
CA SER A 276 -4.34 -24.78 16.38
C SER A 276 -3.08 -24.25 15.68
N ARG A 277 -3.17 -23.78 14.44
CA ARG A 277 -2.00 -23.44 13.62
C ARG A 277 -1.23 -22.22 14.13
N GLY A 278 -1.92 -21.21 14.65
CA GLY A 278 -1.28 -19.95 15.08
C GLY A 278 -0.52 -19.26 13.95
N GLY A 279 0.62 -18.66 14.27
CA GLY A 279 1.45 -17.91 13.33
C GLY A 279 1.33 -16.40 13.46
N PHE A 280 0.57 -15.87 14.42
CA PHE A 280 0.35 -14.44 14.59
C PHE A 280 1.27 -13.83 15.65
N ALA A 281 1.76 -12.63 15.37
CA ALA A 281 2.58 -11.86 16.31
C ALA A 281 1.69 -11.14 17.35
N PRO A 282 2.23 -10.84 18.54
CA PRO A 282 1.57 -9.85 19.40
C PRO A 282 1.53 -8.49 18.70
N ARG A 283 0.56 -7.65 19.07
CA ARG A 283 0.46 -6.28 18.58
C ARG A 283 1.78 -5.54 18.82
N TRP A 284 2.38 -5.00 17.75
CA TRP A 284 3.63 -4.27 17.87
C TRP A 284 3.42 -3.00 18.73
N GLU A 285 4.22 -2.86 19.79
CA GLU A 285 4.14 -1.73 20.72
C GLU A 285 4.43 -0.37 20.05
N GLY A 286 5.20 -0.37 18.95
CA GLY A 286 5.46 0.82 18.15
C GLY A 286 4.30 1.22 17.22
N ARG A 287 3.27 0.38 17.07
CA ARG A 287 2.06 0.71 16.31
C ARG A 287 1.18 1.61 17.17
N VAL A 288 0.98 2.87 16.78
CA VAL A 288 0.05 3.77 17.49
C VAL A 288 -1.38 3.31 17.27
N LEU A 289 -2.25 3.61 18.23
CA LEU A 289 -3.67 3.33 18.10
C LEU A 289 -4.29 4.36 17.14
N THR A 290 -4.38 3.99 15.86
CA THR A 290 -4.94 4.88 14.84
C THR A 290 -6.45 4.97 14.97
N ARG A 291 -7.05 6.02 14.43
CA ARG A 291 -8.53 6.15 14.33
C ARG A 291 -9.17 4.98 13.59
N PHE A 292 -8.46 4.34 12.66
CA PHE A 292 -8.95 3.15 11.97
C PHE A 292 -9.04 1.96 12.92
N GLU A 293 -7.96 1.66 13.65
CA GLU A 293 -7.93 0.55 14.61
C GLU A 293 -8.93 0.78 15.74
N GLN A 294 -9.06 2.01 16.25
CA GLN A 294 -10.03 2.37 17.27
C GLN A 294 -11.46 2.03 16.84
N ARG A 295 -11.86 2.41 15.62
CA ARG A 295 -13.18 2.07 15.05
C ARG A 295 -13.37 0.56 14.86
N GLY A 296 -12.30 -0.16 14.52
CA GLY A 296 -12.31 -1.63 14.44
C GLY A 296 -12.62 -2.26 15.80
N LYS A 297 -11.96 -1.79 16.86
CA LYS A 297 -12.19 -2.24 18.24
C LYS A 297 -13.59 -1.92 18.73
N GLU A 298 -14.07 -0.71 18.49
CA GLU A 298 -15.45 -0.30 18.83
C GLU A 298 -16.50 -1.17 18.11
N ALA A 299 -16.18 -1.67 16.91
CA ALA A 299 -17.00 -2.61 16.16
C ALA A 299 -16.78 -4.09 16.55
N GLY A 300 -16.02 -4.38 17.61
CA GLY A 300 -15.76 -5.73 18.10
C GLY A 300 -14.88 -6.59 17.18
N ARG A 301 -14.09 -5.98 16.29
CA ARG A 301 -13.22 -6.72 15.36
C ARG A 301 -11.91 -7.09 16.04
N THR A 302 -11.51 -8.34 15.85
CA THR A 302 -10.18 -8.82 16.22
C THR A 302 -9.16 -8.29 15.22
N VAL A 303 -8.02 -7.82 15.71
CA VAL A 303 -6.88 -7.43 14.88
C VAL A 303 -5.82 -8.50 15.01
N HIS A 304 -5.34 -8.98 13.87
CA HIS A 304 -4.22 -9.92 13.79
C HIS A 304 -2.99 -9.18 13.30
N ASP A 305 -1.89 -9.32 14.02
CA ASP A 305 -0.59 -8.78 13.66
C ASP A 305 0.34 -9.91 13.15
N LEU A 306 1.21 -9.57 12.21
CA LEU A 306 2.31 -10.42 11.74
C LEU A 306 3.60 -9.61 11.73
N ALA A 307 4.70 -10.25 12.06
CA ALA A 307 6.04 -9.68 11.94
C ALA A 307 6.97 -10.79 11.43
N VAL A 308 7.37 -10.71 10.17
CA VAL A 308 8.26 -11.70 9.54
C VAL A 308 9.61 -11.09 9.21
N LEU A 309 10.66 -11.91 9.35
CA LEU A 309 12.05 -11.49 9.15
C LEU A 309 12.52 -11.90 7.76
N ARG A 310 13.17 -10.98 7.05
CA ARG A 310 13.83 -11.27 5.78
C ARG A 310 15.00 -12.21 6.01
N GLN A 311 14.99 -13.38 5.39
CA GLN A 311 16.10 -14.32 5.45
C GLN A 311 17.39 -13.72 4.82
N PRO A 312 18.58 -14.08 5.30
CA PRO A 312 19.81 -13.66 4.66
C PRO A 312 19.91 -14.13 3.20
N ARG A 313 20.39 -13.26 2.29
CA ARG A 313 20.76 -13.66 0.92
C ARG A 313 22.01 -14.55 0.95
N ALA A 314 22.06 -15.57 0.09
CA ALA A 314 23.21 -16.47 -0.04
C ALA A 314 24.49 -15.68 -0.33
N GLY A 315 25.58 -15.99 0.38
CA GLY A 315 26.87 -15.27 0.30
C GLY A 315 27.19 -14.35 1.48
N LYS A 316 26.25 -14.12 2.40
CA LYS A 316 26.47 -13.46 3.71
C LYS A 316 26.29 -14.40 4.90
N ALA A 317 26.70 -15.66 4.77
CA ALA A 317 26.84 -16.55 5.92
C ALA A 317 28.13 -16.15 6.69
N GLY A 318 28.07 -15.04 7.41
CA GLY A 318 29.23 -14.49 8.13
C GLY A 318 28.86 -13.27 8.98
N THR A 319 28.64 -13.53 10.27
CA THR A 319 28.88 -12.60 11.39
C THR A 319 27.98 -11.37 11.53
N LYS A 320 26.74 -11.57 12.01
CA LYS A 320 26.22 -10.95 13.25
C LYS A 320 24.81 -11.51 13.51
N ALA A 321 24.55 -11.87 14.77
CA ALA A 321 23.20 -12.13 15.25
C ALA A 321 22.29 -10.94 14.88
N ALA A 322 21.03 -11.25 14.56
CA ALA A 322 19.99 -10.27 14.29
C ALA A 322 20.11 -9.10 15.28
N VAL A 323 20.32 -7.90 14.76
CA VAL A 323 20.07 -6.69 15.55
C VAL A 323 18.58 -6.74 15.84
N ALA A 324 18.21 -6.90 17.11
CA ALA A 324 16.83 -6.83 17.53
C ALA A 324 16.19 -5.57 16.94
N PRO A 325 14.92 -5.63 16.46
CA PRO A 325 14.24 -4.43 15.98
C PRO A 325 14.35 -3.37 17.07
N ALA A 326 14.77 -2.15 16.69
CA ALA A 326 15.07 -1.08 17.63
C ALA A 326 13.93 -0.92 18.65
N ALA A 327 14.16 -1.37 19.88
CA ALA A 327 13.32 -1.10 21.02
C ALA A 327 14.04 -0.09 21.92
N ARG A 328 13.61 1.18 21.76
CA ARG A 328 13.53 2.29 22.72
C ARG A 328 14.83 2.86 23.35
N PRO A 329 15.00 4.20 23.40
CA PRO A 329 15.45 4.82 24.63
C PRO A 329 14.33 4.72 25.69
N ALA A 330 14.67 4.24 26.88
CA ALA A 330 13.80 4.25 28.06
C ALA A 330 13.39 5.69 28.43
N PRO A 331 12.24 5.89 29.11
CA PRO A 331 12.04 7.13 29.85
C PRO A 331 13.08 7.18 30.98
N ASP A 332 13.76 8.32 31.12
CA ASP A 332 14.65 8.58 32.23
C ASP A 332 13.88 8.38 33.55
N SER A 333 14.36 7.44 34.36
CA SER A 333 13.91 7.26 35.74
C SER A 333 15.03 7.70 36.67
N GLU A 334 14.98 8.95 37.13
CA GLU A 334 15.56 9.34 38.40
C GLU A 334 14.43 9.74 39.37
N THR A 335 14.14 8.78 40.26
CA THR A 335 13.93 8.90 41.72
C THR A 335 13.38 10.19 42.35
N GLN A 336 12.19 10.00 42.98
CA GLN A 336 11.88 10.19 44.43
C GLN A 336 12.03 11.62 45.01
N THR A 337 11.14 12.20 45.82
CA THR A 337 10.28 11.70 46.91
C THR A 337 9.48 12.90 47.49
N ALA A 338 8.39 12.59 48.23
CA ALA A 338 7.71 13.45 49.23
C ALA A 338 6.80 14.58 48.67
N SER A 339 5.59 14.86 49.15
CA SER A 339 4.90 14.53 50.39
C SER A 339 3.39 14.47 50.14
N ALA A 340 2.71 13.51 50.77
CA ALA A 340 1.29 13.59 51.00
C ALA A 340 1.05 14.59 52.14
N GLU A 341 0.54 15.77 51.83
CA GLU A 341 -0.14 16.62 52.82
C GLU A 341 -1.65 16.47 52.65
N SER A 342 -2.24 15.95 53.72
CA SER A 342 -3.65 15.92 54.03
C SER A 342 -4.28 17.31 53.94
N MET A 343 -5.32 17.47 53.11
CA MET A 343 -6.28 18.57 53.25
C MET A 343 -7.55 18.06 53.94
N PRO A 344 -8.07 18.80 54.93
CA PRO A 344 -9.16 18.34 55.78
C PRO A 344 -10.52 18.44 55.10
N VAL A 345 -11.39 17.49 55.46
CA VAL A 345 -12.83 17.53 55.24
C VAL A 345 -13.42 18.63 56.12
N ALA A 346 -14.09 19.60 55.50
CA ALA A 346 -14.94 20.56 56.21
C ALA A 346 -16.40 20.09 56.10
N GLU A 347 -16.89 19.51 57.18
CA GLU A 347 -18.32 19.52 57.53
C GLU A 347 -18.59 20.77 58.39
N ALA A 348 -19.60 21.56 58.02
CA ALA A 348 -20.47 22.30 58.95
C ALA A 348 -21.64 22.95 58.20
N GLU A 349 -22.80 22.31 58.32
CA GLU A 349 -24.16 22.84 58.52
C GLU A 349 -24.47 24.33 58.21
N SER A 350 -25.41 24.56 57.29
CA SER A 350 -26.74 25.16 57.56
C SER A 350 -27.67 25.07 56.34
#